data_AF-A0A1B6HLE0-F1
#
_entry.id   AF-A0A1B6HLE0-F1
#
_cell.length_a   1.000
_cell.length_b   1.000
_cell.length_c   1.000
_cell.angle_alpha   90.00
_cell.angle_beta   90.00
_cell.angle_gamma   90.00
#
_symmetry.space_group_name_H-M   'P 1'
#
loop_
_entity.id
_entity.type
_entity.pdbx_description
1 polymer ?
#
loop_
_entity_poly.entity_id
_entity_poly.type
_entity_poly.pdbx_seq_one_letter_code
_entity_poly.pdbx_strand_id
1 'polypeptide(L)'
;KLDTVTWTWEGPGVLKLMWLTLVQPHSNCEIEFLPVYRPSEAERRDPKLYAENVRQLMARALGVPTLDYTYDDCQLVAKSNLLHIPRSCPALNIYKLRIRLGLVRNQREEKLVREQPEL
;
A
#
# COMPACT_ATOMS: atom_id res chain seq x y z
N LYS A 1 -7.59 -13.96 -9.68
CA LYS A 1 -8.70 -13.34 -10.45
C LYS A 1 -8.11 -12.11 -11.14
N LEU A 2 -8.37 -11.92 -12.44
CA LEU A 2 -7.84 -10.77 -13.18
C LEU A 2 -8.65 -9.53 -12.82
N ASP A 3 -7.98 -8.44 -12.43
CA ASP A 3 -8.61 -7.15 -12.26
C ASP A 3 -8.77 -6.48 -13.64
N THR A 4 -9.99 -6.11 -13.99
CA THR A 4 -10.35 -5.49 -15.27
C THR A 4 -10.94 -4.10 -15.11
N VAL A 5 -11.19 -3.66 -13.88
CA VAL A 5 -11.92 -2.43 -13.58
C VAL A 5 -11.02 -1.34 -12.98
N THR A 6 -9.96 -1.71 -12.27
CA THR A 6 -9.07 -0.71 -11.64
C THR A 6 -8.12 -0.08 -12.67
N TRP A 7 -8.31 1.21 -12.95
CA TRP A 7 -7.36 2.01 -13.74
C TRP A 7 -6.43 2.80 -12.83
N THR A 8 -5.13 2.74 -13.12
CA THR A 8 -4.08 3.53 -12.46
C THR A 8 -3.09 4.04 -13.50
N TRP A 9 -2.31 5.08 -13.17
CA TRP A 9 -1.30 5.67 -14.07
C TRP A 9 -0.18 4.69 -14.48
N GLU A 10 0.13 3.70 -13.62
CA GLU A 10 1.08 2.61 -13.90
C GLU A 10 0.39 1.28 -14.27
N GLY A 11 -0.90 1.31 -14.57
CA GLY A 11 -1.71 0.14 -14.93
C GLY A 11 -1.78 -0.14 -16.44
N PRO A 12 -2.54 -1.18 -16.83
CA PRO A 12 -2.89 -1.39 -18.23
C PRO A 12 -3.63 -0.16 -18.79
N GLY A 13 -3.32 0.23 -20.02
CA GLY A 13 -3.98 1.37 -20.66
C GLY A 13 -5.50 1.23 -20.69
N VAL A 14 -6.21 2.38 -20.65
CA VAL A 14 -7.69 2.44 -20.55
C VAL A 14 -8.37 1.56 -21.60
N LEU A 15 -7.91 1.60 -22.85
CA LEU A 15 -8.49 0.79 -23.94
C LEU A 15 -8.39 -0.72 -23.69
N LYS A 16 -7.29 -1.16 -23.08
CA LYS A 16 -7.10 -2.56 -22.71
C LYS A 16 -8.02 -2.97 -21.57
N LEU A 17 -8.18 -2.13 -20.54
CA LEU A 17 -9.12 -2.38 -19.44
C LEU A 17 -10.57 -2.42 -19.92
N MET A 18 -10.95 -1.48 -20.80
CA MET A 18 -12.26 -1.46 -21.45
C MET A 18 -12.51 -2.77 -22.20
N TRP A 19 -11.58 -3.19 -23.06
CA TRP A 19 -11.68 -4.45 -23.79
C TRP A 19 -11.84 -5.64 -22.84
N LEU A 20 -11.00 -5.73 -21.79
CA LEU A 20 -11.07 -6.81 -20.81
C LEU A 20 -12.39 -6.82 -20.03
N THR A 21 -12.96 -5.66 -19.72
CA THR A 21 -14.26 -5.54 -19.05
C THR A 21 -15.40 -5.94 -19.98
N LEU A 22 -15.37 -5.52 -21.25
CA LEU A 22 -16.41 -5.84 -22.24
C LEU A 22 -16.48 -7.33 -22.59
N VAL A 23 -15.36 -8.04 -22.51
CA VAL A 23 -15.30 -9.49 -22.75
C VAL A 23 -15.78 -10.29 -21.52
N GLN A 24 -16.02 -9.64 -20.38
CA GLN A 24 -16.66 -10.29 -19.23
C GLN A 24 -18.19 -10.17 -19.34
N PRO A 25 -18.93 -11.26 -19.64
CA PRO A 25 -20.37 -11.20 -19.85
C PRO A 25 -21.15 -10.81 -18.59
N HIS A 26 -20.54 -10.96 -17.41
CA HIS A 26 -21.14 -10.61 -16.13
C HIS A 26 -20.09 -10.12 -15.14
N SER A 27 -20.30 -8.91 -14.60
CA SER A 27 -19.50 -8.33 -13.53
C SER A 27 -20.38 -8.11 -12.31
N ASN A 28 -20.15 -8.89 -11.25
CA ASN A 28 -20.85 -8.69 -9.97
C ASN A 28 -20.32 -7.43 -9.28
N CYS A 29 -21.20 -6.49 -8.98
CA CYS A 29 -20.90 -5.29 -8.19
C CYS A 29 -22.06 -5.06 -7.23
N GLU A 30 -21.75 -4.98 -5.94
CA GLU A 30 -22.70 -4.65 -4.88
C GLU A 30 -22.29 -3.32 -4.25
N ILE A 31 -23.25 -2.45 -4.02
CA ILE A 31 -23.03 -1.12 -3.45
C ILE A 31 -23.83 -1.03 -2.17
N GLU A 32 -23.14 -0.85 -1.06
CA GLU A 32 -23.74 -0.60 0.25
C GLU A 32 -23.59 0.88 0.61
N PHE A 33 -24.70 1.53 0.98
CA PHE A 33 -24.69 2.92 1.43
C PHE A 33 -24.55 2.97 2.95
N LEU A 34 -23.39 3.42 3.41
CA LEU A 34 -23.14 3.65 4.84
C LEU A 34 -23.81 4.94 5.33
N PRO A 35 -24.17 5.03 6.61
CA PRO A 35 -24.69 6.27 7.19
C PRO A 35 -23.64 7.39 7.12
N VAL A 36 -24.13 8.64 7.11
CA VAL A 36 -23.27 9.83 7.04
C VAL A 36 -22.30 9.87 8.22
N TYR A 37 -21.00 9.80 7.94
CA TYR A 37 -19.95 9.89 8.95
C TYR A 37 -19.74 11.36 9.37
N ARG A 38 -19.81 11.63 10.69
CA ARG A 38 -19.60 12.97 11.25
C ARG A 38 -18.32 12.99 12.08
N PRO A 39 -17.37 13.91 11.80
CA PRO A 39 -16.10 13.96 12.50
C PRO A 39 -16.28 14.42 13.95
N SER A 40 -15.52 13.80 14.85
CA SER A 40 -15.30 14.24 16.23
C SER A 40 -14.39 15.48 16.30
N GLU A 41 -14.36 16.17 17.44
CA GLU A 41 -13.47 17.32 17.65
C GLU A 41 -11.98 17.00 17.42
N ALA A 42 -11.54 15.77 17.74
CA ALA A 42 -10.17 15.33 17.50
C ALA A 42 -9.89 15.20 16.00
N GLU A 43 -10.81 14.61 15.25
CA GLU A 43 -10.70 14.43 13.80
C GLU A 43 -10.83 15.75 13.03
N ARG A 44 -11.59 16.71 13.57
CA ARG A 44 -11.65 18.07 13.01
C ARG A 44 -10.29 18.78 13.09
N ARG A 45 -9.46 18.43 14.08
CA ARG A 45 -8.12 18.99 14.26
C ARG A 45 -7.05 18.24 13.45
N ASP A 46 -7.26 16.94 13.20
CA ASP A 46 -6.35 16.11 12.41
C ASP A 46 -7.08 15.43 11.23
N PRO A 47 -6.95 15.99 10.01
CA PRO A 47 -7.54 15.41 8.81
C PRO A 47 -7.05 13.99 8.48
N LYS A 48 -5.84 13.61 8.91
CA LYS A 48 -5.31 12.26 8.67
C LYS A 48 -6.03 11.24 9.54
N LEU A 49 -6.30 11.60 10.79
CA LEU A 49 -7.06 10.77 11.72
C LEU A 49 -8.48 10.51 11.18
N TYR A 50 -9.13 11.55 10.63
CA TYR A 50 -10.44 11.40 9.99
C TYR A 50 -10.40 10.40 8.82
N ALA A 51 -9.47 10.60 7.88
CA ALA A 51 -9.34 9.72 6.71
C ALA A 51 -9.07 8.26 7.11
N GLU A 52 -8.26 8.07 8.14
CA GLU A 52 -7.96 6.75 8.70
C GLU A 52 -9.19 6.07 9.30
N ASN A 53 -9.98 6.79 10.09
CA ASN A 53 -11.19 6.23 10.70
C ASN A 53 -12.27 5.92 9.65
N VAL A 54 -12.44 6.78 8.64
CA VAL A 54 -13.36 6.52 7.50
C VAL A 54 -12.91 5.29 6.72
N ARG A 55 -11.60 5.16 6.45
CA ARG A 55 -11.03 3.97 5.79
C ARG A 55 -11.33 2.70 6.58
N GLN A 56 -11.11 2.72 7.90
CA GLN A 56 -11.41 1.58 8.76
C GLN A 56 -12.90 1.24 8.78
N LEU A 57 -13.79 2.23 8.80
CA LEU A 57 -15.23 2.03 8.73
C LEU A 57 -15.62 1.28 7.45
N MET A 58 -15.14 1.76 6.29
CA MET A 58 -15.39 1.12 4.99
C MET A 58 -14.83 -0.31 4.94
N ALA A 59 -13.61 -0.52 5.43
CA ALA A 59 -12.97 -1.82 5.45
C ALA A 59 -13.73 -2.83 6.32
N ARG A 60 -14.26 -2.39 7.47
CA ARG A 60 -15.10 -3.22 8.35
C ARG A 60 -16.42 -3.61 7.69
N ALA A 61 -17.08 -2.67 7.00
CA ALA A 61 -18.30 -2.97 6.26
C ALA A 61 -18.06 -3.99 5.13
N LEU A 62 -16.96 -3.83 4.41
CA LEU A 62 -16.56 -4.74 3.32
C LEU A 62 -15.95 -6.08 3.80
N GLY A 63 -15.63 -6.21 5.09
CA GLY A 63 -14.95 -7.40 5.63
C GLY A 63 -13.52 -7.59 5.12
N VAL A 64 -12.83 -6.52 4.75
CA VAL A 64 -11.46 -6.56 4.19
C VAL A 64 -10.43 -5.97 5.16
N PRO A 65 -9.17 -6.44 5.14
CA PRO A 65 -8.12 -5.84 5.96
C PRO A 65 -7.67 -4.48 5.40
N THR A 66 -7.27 -3.59 6.29
CA THR A 66 -6.57 -2.36 5.94
C THR A 66 -5.06 -2.61 5.84
N LEU A 67 -4.43 -2.10 4.78
CA LEU A 67 -2.97 -2.16 4.58
C LEU A 67 -2.41 -0.74 4.53
N ASP A 68 -1.32 -0.49 5.23
CA ASP A 68 -0.62 0.79 5.26
C ASP A 68 0.51 0.82 4.22
N TYR A 69 0.15 0.54 2.97
CA TYR A 69 1.06 0.64 1.83
C TYR A 69 1.00 2.02 1.20
N THR A 70 2.17 2.62 1.00
CA THR A 70 2.32 3.76 0.11
C THR A 70 2.47 3.28 -1.34
N TYR A 71 2.41 4.21 -2.28
CA TYR A 71 2.68 3.93 -3.69
C TYR A 71 4.08 3.33 -3.92
N ASP A 72 5.09 3.90 -3.25
CA ASP A 72 6.48 3.42 -3.35
C ASP A 72 6.63 1.98 -2.85
N ASP A 73 5.85 1.59 -1.83
CA ASP A 73 5.84 0.23 -1.32
C ASP A 73 5.35 -0.76 -2.38
N CYS A 74 4.29 -0.42 -3.10
CA CYS A 74 3.76 -1.23 -4.19
C CYS A 74 4.80 -1.40 -5.32
N GLN A 75 5.51 -0.34 -5.69
CA GLN A 75 6.59 -0.42 -6.68
C GLN A 75 7.74 -1.32 -6.20
N LEU A 76 8.14 -1.20 -4.93
CA LEU A 76 9.18 -2.03 -4.35
C LEU A 76 8.78 -3.50 -4.34
N VAL A 77 7.53 -3.82 -3.97
CA VAL A 77 6.99 -5.18 -4.03
C VAL A 77 6.95 -5.71 -5.46
N ALA A 78 6.54 -4.89 -6.43
CA ALA A 78 6.54 -5.28 -7.85
C ALA A 78 7.96 -5.62 -8.34
N LYS A 79 8.95 -4.78 -8.03
CA LYS A 79 10.38 -5.04 -8.34
C LYS A 79 10.91 -6.27 -7.63
N SER A 80 10.55 -6.48 -6.36
CA SER A 80 10.91 -7.66 -5.59
C SER A 80 10.40 -8.94 -6.25
N ASN A 81 9.16 -8.94 -6.75
CA ASN A 81 8.58 -10.07 -7.46
C ASN A 81 9.34 -10.35 -8.78
N LEU A 82 9.74 -9.31 -9.52
CA LEU A 82 10.53 -9.43 -10.76
C LEU A 82 11.92 -10.04 -10.50
N LEU A 83 12.54 -9.67 -9.38
CA LEU A 83 13.84 -10.17 -8.96
C LEU A 83 13.79 -11.49 -8.18
N HIS A 84 12.60 -12.11 -8.07
CA HIS A 84 12.37 -13.32 -7.29
C HIS A 84 12.83 -13.25 -5.82
N ILE A 85 12.87 -12.04 -5.26
CA ILE A 85 13.21 -11.84 -3.85
C ILE A 85 12.03 -12.34 -3.00
N PRO A 86 12.25 -13.25 -2.04
CA PRO A 86 11.17 -13.77 -1.19
C PRO A 86 10.49 -12.65 -0.42
N ARG A 87 9.15 -12.72 -0.29
CA ARG A 87 8.38 -11.76 0.52
C ARG A 87 8.74 -11.79 2.01
N SER A 88 9.36 -12.87 2.46
CA SER A 88 9.93 -12.99 3.81
C SER A 88 11.20 -12.16 4.02
N CYS A 89 11.78 -11.62 2.95
CA CYS A 89 12.98 -10.79 3.04
C CYS A 89 12.67 -9.51 3.84
N PRO A 90 13.35 -9.27 4.98
CA PRO A 90 13.06 -8.13 5.83
C PRO A 90 13.58 -6.81 5.25
N ALA A 91 14.22 -6.81 4.08
CA ALA A 91 14.88 -5.63 3.49
C ALA A 91 13.98 -4.40 3.41
N LEU A 92 12.72 -4.54 2.98
CA LEU A 92 11.77 -3.42 2.92
C LEU A 92 11.44 -2.88 4.32
N ASN A 93 11.19 -3.76 5.27
CA ASN A 93 10.89 -3.37 6.66
C ASN A 93 12.09 -2.69 7.31
N ILE A 94 13.30 -3.21 7.09
CA ILE A 94 14.56 -2.62 7.54
C ILE A 94 14.74 -1.24 6.92
N TYR A 95 14.53 -1.09 5.61
CA TYR A 95 14.62 0.20 4.93
C TYR A 95 13.63 1.23 5.49
N LYS A 96 12.36 0.85 5.69
CA LYS A 96 11.36 1.70 6.36
C LYS A 96 11.77 2.07 7.78
N LEU A 97 12.31 1.11 8.55
CA LEU A 97 12.83 1.36 9.89
C LEU A 97 13.97 2.37 9.86
N ARG A 98 14.91 2.23 8.91
CA ARG A 98 16.05 3.14 8.73
C ARG A 98 15.57 4.56 8.43
N ILE A 99 14.52 4.73 7.62
CA ILE A 99 13.91 6.04 7.38
C ILE A 99 13.31 6.59 8.68
N ARG A 100 12.48 5.81 9.37
CA ARG A 100 11.81 6.23 10.61
C ARG A 100 12.80 6.60 11.72
N LEU A 101 13.92 5.89 11.80
CA LEU A 101 14.99 6.15 12.77
C LEU A 101 16.00 7.21 12.30
N GLY A 102 15.83 7.80 11.11
CA GLY A 102 16.75 8.81 10.56
C GLY A 102 18.13 8.26 10.18
N LEU A 103 18.27 6.94 10.06
CA LEU A 103 19.54 6.25 9.78
C LEU A 103 19.92 6.21 8.30
N VAL A 104 19.05 6.66 7.39
CA VAL A 104 19.34 6.69 5.94
C VAL A 104 20.49 7.63 5.60
N ARG A 105 20.65 8.74 6.34
CA ARG A 105 21.69 9.74 6.07
C ARG A 105 23.06 9.35 6.63
N ASN A 106 23.10 8.48 7.62
CA ASN A 106 24.33 8.10 8.31
C ASN A 106 24.75 6.70 7.87
N GLN A 107 25.90 6.57 7.19
CA GLN A 107 26.57 5.30 6.87
C GLN A 107 27.10 4.59 8.15
N ARG A 108 26.36 4.61 9.25
CA ARG A 108 26.75 4.05 10.54
C ARG A 108 26.99 2.54 10.43
N GLU A 109 26.12 1.83 9.71
CA GLU A 109 26.25 0.39 9.48
C GLU A 109 27.52 0.06 8.67
N GLU A 110 27.77 0.80 7.57
CA GLU A 110 29.00 0.60 6.77
C GLU A 110 30.27 0.93 7.57
N LYS A 111 30.22 1.94 8.44
CA LYS A 111 31.33 2.25 9.35
C LYS A 111 31.54 1.15 10.39
N LEU A 112 30.47 0.65 10.99
CA LEU A 112 30.53 -0.46 11.96
C LEU A 112 31.05 -1.75 11.31
N VAL A 113 30.63 -2.09 10.10
CA VAL A 113 31.15 -3.25 9.35
C VAL A 113 32.63 -3.08 9.01
N ARG A 114 33.08 -1.85 8.70
CA ARG A 114 34.51 -1.57 8.49
C ARG A 114 35.32 -1.65 9.78
N GLU A 115 34.74 -1.27 10.92
CA GLU A 115 35.40 -1.26 12.23
C GLU A 115 35.38 -2.66 12.89
N GLN A 116 34.36 -3.47 12.63
CA GLN A 116 34.20 -4.82 13.16
C GLN A 116 33.68 -5.77 12.07
N PRO A 117 34.58 -6.37 11.27
CA PRO A 117 34.21 -7.24 10.15
C PRO A 117 33.71 -8.64 10.57
N GLU A 118 33.73 -8.98 11.86
CA GLU A 118 33.38 -10.31 12.38
C GLU A 118 31.95 -10.41 12.95
N LEU A 119 31.11 -9.40 12.69
CA LEU A 119 29.71 -9.33 13.08
C LEU A 119 28.75 -9.72 11.94
#